data_AF-A0A9E6MEU2-F1
#
_entry.id   AF-A0A9E6MEU2-F1
#
_cell.length_a   1.000
_cell.length_b   1.000
_cell.length_c   1.000
_cell.angle_alpha   90.00
_cell.angle_beta   90.00
_cell.angle_gamma   90.00
#
_symmetry.space_group_name_H-M   'P 1'
#
loop_
_entity.id
_entity.type
_entity.pdbx_description
1 polymer ?
#
loop_
_entity_poly.entity_id
_entity_poly.type
_entity_poly.pdbx_seq_one_letter_code
_entity_poly.pdbx_strand_id
1 'polypeptide(L)'
;MKRVVRFWLDLGIDGIRADAVRWLSKDPKFRNDPLTEIVRKAMDGTEGEYNHYIHKYSRFWKNLFPYLRELTDVVAEYDNRIMIFEDYPDANYSTKEQYLGFYGVNPKVAMPFNFEGVWTDFYADAFRTFITEFQGMLDPDEHTPVYCFGNHDQSRLVSRMGGDEQARLMALLLLSLPGLPTVYYGDELGMPNTPVKQEDIQDLRAFTSGDIDSTRDPERTPMQWQTGQYAGFSKAKPWLPLGESVRHHNVETQQHEADSFLSLYRRLLRMRSRYEILRTGTYEAIGELEADVFSYARWLGDQHIYVALNFGRLDNTVKLPHKGRILCCTHPVDYPEIAEDGTIMLRPFEGVIVECSEHPLKKDLDE
;
A
#
# COMPACT_ATOMS: atom_id res chain seq x y z
N MET A 1 -1.43 20.03 -20.46
CA MET A 1 -1.00 19.44 -19.18
C MET A 1 0.31 20.01 -18.64
N LYS A 2 1.42 20.10 -19.39
CA LYS A 2 2.70 20.67 -18.89
C LYS A 2 2.58 21.98 -18.11
N ARG A 3 1.85 22.98 -18.64
CA ARG A 3 1.61 24.26 -17.93
C ARG A 3 0.90 24.10 -16.58
N VAL A 4 0.02 23.11 -16.43
CA VAL A 4 -0.70 22.83 -15.18
C VAL A 4 0.24 22.20 -14.16
N VAL A 5 1.05 21.23 -14.60
CA VAL A 5 2.11 20.64 -13.76
C VAL A 5 3.05 21.74 -13.26
N ARG A 6 3.55 22.59 -14.17
CA ARG A 6 4.43 23.69 -13.82
C ARG A 6 3.80 24.68 -12.85
N PHE A 7 2.55 25.10 -13.11
CA PHE A 7 1.81 26.01 -12.23
C PHE A 7 1.80 25.54 -10.77
N TRP A 8 1.53 24.25 -10.53
CA TRP A 8 1.50 23.74 -9.16
C TRP A 8 2.88 23.60 -8.54
N LEU A 9 3.89 23.21 -9.32
CA LEU A 9 5.28 23.16 -8.84
C LEU A 9 5.82 24.56 -8.51
N ASP A 10 5.45 25.58 -9.29
CA ASP A 10 5.76 26.99 -9.01
C ASP A 10 5.10 27.49 -7.71
N LEU A 11 3.96 26.91 -7.31
CA LEU A 11 3.32 27.17 -6.01
C LEU A 11 3.99 26.40 -4.85
N GLY A 12 4.93 25.51 -5.14
CA GLY A 12 5.77 24.86 -4.14
C GLY A 12 5.32 23.47 -3.69
N ILE A 13 4.39 22.79 -4.37
CA ILE A 13 4.06 21.39 -4.03
C ILE A 13 5.28 20.47 -4.21
N ASP A 14 5.40 19.42 -3.39
CA ASP A 14 6.56 18.51 -3.41
C ASP A 14 6.46 17.37 -4.43
N GLY A 15 5.29 17.15 -5.02
CA GLY A 15 5.12 16.10 -6.02
C GLY A 15 3.68 15.94 -6.46
N ILE A 16 3.47 15.04 -7.43
CA ILE A 16 2.16 14.84 -8.06
C ILE A 16 1.86 13.35 -8.14
N ARG A 17 0.68 12.94 -7.65
CA ARG A 17 0.08 11.65 -7.98
C ARG A 17 -0.70 11.78 -9.29
N ALA A 18 -0.19 11.19 -10.37
CA ALA A 18 -0.82 11.21 -11.67
C ALA A 18 -1.87 10.09 -11.75
N ASP A 19 -3.14 10.50 -11.74
CA ASP A 19 -4.31 9.63 -11.74
C ASP A 19 -4.51 8.92 -13.09
N ALA A 20 -4.91 7.64 -13.02
CA ALA A 20 -5.46 6.83 -14.11
C ALA A 20 -4.65 6.90 -15.43
N VAL A 21 -3.32 6.79 -15.35
CA VAL A 21 -2.44 7.17 -16.46
C VAL A 21 -2.62 6.33 -17.72
N ARG A 22 -3.01 5.05 -17.60
CA ARG A 22 -3.27 4.14 -18.74
C ARG A 22 -4.21 4.70 -19.80
N TRP A 23 -5.14 5.59 -19.42
CA TRP A 23 -6.18 6.12 -20.30
C TRP A 23 -5.74 7.34 -21.11
N LEU A 24 -4.54 7.87 -20.83
CA LEU A 24 -4.03 9.10 -21.44
C LEU A 24 -3.86 8.98 -22.96
N SER A 25 -3.55 7.78 -23.46
CA SER A 25 -3.33 7.52 -24.89
C SER A 25 -4.29 6.48 -25.43
N LYS A 26 -4.91 6.80 -26.57
CA LYS A 26 -5.90 5.97 -27.29
C LYS A 26 -5.54 5.87 -28.76
N ASP A 27 -6.04 4.83 -29.43
CA ASP A 27 -5.88 4.65 -30.86
C ASP A 27 -6.56 5.77 -31.66
N PRO A 28 -5.82 6.57 -32.46
CA PRO A 28 -6.42 7.66 -33.23
C PRO A 28 -7.29 7.18 -34.39
N LYS A 29 -7.26 5.88 -34.71
CA LYS A 29 -8.15 5.27 -35.70
C LYS A 29 -9.49 4.83 -35.11
N PHE A 30 -9.69 4.97 -33.80
CA PHE A 30 -10.91 4.58 -33.10
C PHE A 30 -11.37 3.15 -33.43
N ARG A 31 -10.41 2.20 -33.52
CA ARG A 31 -10.76 0.79 -33.69
C ARG A 31 -11.49 0.27 -32.46
N ASN A 32 -12.46 -0.60 -32.71
CA ASN A 32 -13.19 -1.29 -31.65
C ASN A 32 -12.27 -2.21 -30.86
N ASP A 33 -12.37 -2.15 -29.54
CA ASP A 33 -11.74 -3.13 -28.68
C ASP A 33 -12.34 -4.52 -28.93
N PRO A 34 -11.51 -5.58 -29.02
CA PRO A 34 -12.03 -6.93 -29.16
C PRO A 34 -12.74 -7.38 -27.88
N LEU A 35 -13.77 -8.23 -28.02
CA LEU A 35 -14.41 -8.89 -26.89
C LEU A 35 -13.45 -9.87 -26.20
N THR A 36 -13.66 -10.09 -24.90
CA THR A 36 -13.00 -11.18 -24.17
C THR A 36 -13.44 -12.53 -24.71
N GLU A 37 -12.61 -13.55 -24.52
CA GLU A 37 -12.88 -14.90 -25.03
C GLU A 37 -14.14 -15.52 -24.40
N ILE A 38 -14.43 -15.17 -23.14
CA ILE A 38 -15.63 -15.64 -22.41
C ILE A 38 -16.88 -15.10 -23.11
N VAL A 39 -16.96 -13.79 -23.34
CA VAL A 39 -18.13 -13.15 -23.96
C VAL A 39 -18.27 -13.57 -25.42
N ARG A 40 -17.15 -13.66 -26.16
CA ARG A 40 -17.14 -14.15 -27.54
C ARG A 40 -17.74 -15.55 -27.67
N LYS A 41 -17.52 -16.42 -26.68
CA LYS A 41 -18.04 -17.80 -26.64
C LYS A 41 -19.47 -17.89 -26.12
N ALA A 42 -19.89 -17.01 -25.21
CA ALA A 42 -21.23 -17.02 -24.64
C ALA A 42 -22.33 -16.79 -25.68
N MET A 43 -22.04 -16.05 -26.77
CA MET A 43 -22.96 -15.77 -27.89
C MET A 43 -24.37 -15.30 -27.46
N ASP A 44 -24.50 -14.67 -26.29
CA ASP A 44 -25.79 -14.35 -25.67
C ASP A 44 -26.29 -12.91 -25.97
N GLY A 45 -25.53 -12.16 -26.78
CA GLY A 45 -25.91 -10.80 -27.17
C GLY A 45 -25.76 -9.76 -26.06
N THR A 46 -25.11 -10.10 -24.94
CA THR A 46 -24.81 -9.17 -23.84
C THR A 46 -23.56 -8.33 -24.12
N GLU A 47 -23.48 -7.68 -25.28
CA GLU A 47 -22.40 -6.72 -25.56
C GLU A 47 -22.65 -5.40 -24.80
N GLY A 48 -21.59 -4.74 -24.31
CA GLY A 48 -21.67 -3.35 -23.84
C GLY A 48 -21.17 -3.07 -22.43
N GLU A 49 -20.91 -4.09 -21.59
CA GLU A 49 -20.27 -3.84 -20.29
C GLU A 49 -18.76 -3.65 -20.44
N TYR A 50 -18.17 -2.84 -19.56
CA TYR A 50 -16.76 -2.49 -19.62
C TYR A 50 -15.85 -3.75 -19.61
N ASN A 51 -16.10 -4.71 -18.71
CA ASN A 51 -15.30 -5.93 -18.59
C ASN A 51 -15.50 -6.94 -19.74
N HIS A 52 -16.41 -6.68 -20.68
CA HIS A 52 -16.63 -7.55 -21.84
C HIS A 52 -15.55 -7.37 -22.91
N TYR A 53 -14.70 -6.34 -22.79
CA TYR A 53 -13.71 -5.98 -23.80
C TYR A 53 -12.27 -6.17 -23.29
N ILE A 54 -11.41 -6.59 -24.21
CA ILE A 54 -9.96 -6.50 -24.07
C ILE A 54 -9.57 -5.09 -24.50
N HIS A 55 -9.36 -4.19 -23.55
CA HIS A 55 -9.10 -2.75 -23.79
C HIS A 55 -7.74 -2.50 -24.45
N LYS A 56 -7.61 -2.85 -25.72
CA LYS A 56 -6.36 -2.83 -26.50
C LYS A 56 -6.10 -1.50 -27.20
N TYR A 57 -7.17 -0.81 -27.59
CA TYR A 57 -7.14 0.44 -28.36
C TYR A 57 -7.61 1.63 -27.53
N SER A 58 -8.39 1.39 -26.47
CA SER A 58 -8.92 2.44 -25.58
C SER A 58 -7.98 2.85 -24.44
N ARG A 59 -6.91 2.08 -24.17
CA ARG A 59 -5.84 2.40 -23.21
C ARG A 59 -4.47 1.92 -23.69
N PHE A 60 -3.41 2.31 -22.99
CA PHE A 60 -2.02 1.88 -23.27
C PHE A 60 -1.57 2.08 -24.72
N TRP A 61 -2.11 3.09 -25.41
CA TRP A 61 -1.70 3.34 -26.79
C TRP A 61 -0.26 3.87 -26.86
N LYS A 62 0.33 3.80 -28.07
CA LYS A 62 1.76 4.06 -28.33
C LYS A 62 2.32 5.39 -27.79
N ASN A 63 1.48 6.41 -27.58
CA ASN A 63 1.92 7.71 -27.08
C ASN A 63 1.81 7.83 -25.55
N LEU A 64 1.38 6.79 -24.81
CA LEU A 64 1.26 6.83 -23.35
C LEU A 64 2.57 7.26 -22.69
N PHE A 65 3.63 6.46 -22.86
CA PHE A 65 4.92 6.75 -22.24
C PHE A 65 5.56 8.05 -22.77
N PRO A 66 5.51 8.38 -24.08
CA PRO A 66 5.92 9.71 -24.56
C PRO A 66 5.19 10.87 -23.86
N TYR A 67 3.87 10.78 -23.65
CA TYR A 67 3.13 11.83 -22.95
C TYR A 67 3.50 11.91 -21.47
N LEU A 68 3.71 10.78 -20.80
CA LEU A 68 4.19 10.77 -19.41
C LEU A 68 5.62 11.30 -19.29
N ARG A 69 6.48 11.03 -20.28
CA ARG A 69 7.83 11.61 -20.37
C ARG A 69 7.77 13.13 -20.40
N GLU A 70 6.90 13.70 -21.23
CA GLU A 70 6.71 15.16 -21.29
C GLU A 70 6.26 15.77 -19.95
N LEU A 71 5.51 15.04 -19.11
CA LEU A 71 5.11 15.53 -17.79
C LEU A 71 6.23 15.41 -16.77
N THR A 72 6.93 14.28 -16.77
CA THR A 72 8.05 14.02 -15.86
C THR A 72 9.30 14.83 -16.19
N ASP A 73 9.47 15.27 -17.45
CA ASP A 73 10.47 16.28 -17.84
C ASP A 73 10.25 17.58 -17.07
N VAL A 74 9.01 18.04 -16.97
CA VAL A 74 8.67 19.26 -16.21
C VAL A 74 8.95 19.07 -14.73
N VAL A 75 8.64 17.90 -14.17
CA VAL A 75 8.94 17.60 -12.75
C VAL A 75 10.45 17.62 -12.49
N ALA A 76 11.25 17.07 -13.41
CA ALA A 76 12.70 17.04 -13.31
C ALA A 76 13.38 18.41 -13.47
N GLU A 77 12.65 19.47 -13.84
CA GLU A 77 13.14 20.86 -13.80
C GLU A 77 13.26 21.39 -12.35
N TYR A 78 12.66 20.70 -11.37
CA TYR A 78 12.59 21.11 -9.96
C TYR A 78 13.31 20.11 -9.06
N ASP A 79 14.13 20.63 -8.14
CA ASP A 79 14.86 19.81 -7.18
C ASP A 79 13.91 19.10 -6.19
N ASN A 80 14.21 17.84 -5.88
CA ASN A 80 13.50 17.05 -4.88
C ASN A 80 11.97 16.99 -5.11
N ARG A 81 11.57 16.78 -6.37
CA ARG A 81 10.16 16.57 -6.76
C ARG A 81 9.96 15.20 -7.34
N ILE A 82 8.81 14.60 -7.02
CA ILE A 82 8.44 13.27 -7.52
C ILE A 82 7.09 13.28 -8.23
N MET A 83 6.91 12.30 -9.09
CA MET A 83 5.62 11.96 -9.70
C MET A 83 5.32 10.49 -9.49
N ILE A 84 4.18 10.18 -8.91
CA ILE A 84 3.75 8.80 -8.71
C ILE A 84 2.62 8.48 -9.69
N PHE A 85 2.80 7.45 -10.52
CA PHE A 85 1.78 7.03 -11.47
C PHE A 85 0.79 6.08 -10.81
N GLU A 86 -0.50 6.39 -10.91
CA GLU A 86 -1.56 5.44 -10.62
C GLU A 86 -1.82 4.56 -11.83
N ASP A 87 -1.45 3.30 -11.68
CA ASP A 87 -1.75 2.26 -12.64
C ASP A 87 -1.87 0.90 -11.95
N TYR A 88 -2.78 0.05 -12.43
CA TYR A 88 -3.08 -1.27 -11.84
C TYR A 88 -2.57 -2.40 -12.74
N PRO A 89 -2.25 -3.62 -12.27
CA PRO A 89 -1.89 -4.70 -13.20
C PRO A 89 -2.94 -4.90 -14.31
N ASP A 90 -2.50 -5.00 -15.56
CA ASP A 90 -3.35 -5.12 -16.75
C ASP A 90 -3.11 -6.46 -17.44
N ALA A 91 -4.15 -7.26 -17.60
CA ALA A 91 -4.08 -8.60 -18.19
C ALA A 91 -3.57 -8.61 -19.65
N ASN A 92 -3.51 -7.47 -20.33
CA ASN A 92 -2.91 -7.35 -21.67
C ASN A 92 -1.38 -7.41 -21.67
N TYR A 93 -0.74 -7.24 -20.51
CA TYR A 93 0.70 -7.17 -20.35
C TYR A 93 1.15 -8.08 -19.21
N SER A 94 2.42 -8.49 -19.21
CA SER A 94 2.98 -9.07 -17.99
C SER A 94 3.17 -7.99 -16.93
N THR A 95 2.96 -8.32 -15.66
CA THR A 95 3.19 -7.41 -14.52
C THR A 95 4.58 -6.76 -14.59
N LYS A 96 5.60 -7.56 -14.93
CA LYS A 96 6.99 -7.08 -15.09
C LYS A 96 7.14 -6.06 -16.22
N GLU A 97 6.63 -6.36 -17.42
CA GLU A 97 6.72 -5.45 -18.57
C GLU A 97 6.06 -4.11 -18.25
N GLN A 98 4.91 -4.15 -17.60
CA GLN A 98 4.14 -2.97 -17.25
C GLN A 98 4.86 -2.08 -16.24
N TYR A 99 5.32 -2.63 -15.10
CA TYR A 99 6.06 -1.84 -14.11
C TYR A 99 7.35 -1.27 -14.68
N LEU A 100 8.15 -2.08 -15.37
CA LEU A 100 9.40 -1.60 -15.98
C LEU A 100 9.14 -0.55 -17.06
N GLY A 101 8.04 -0.63 -17.78
CA GLY A 101 7.60 0.41 -18.71
C GLY A 101 7.35 1.75 -18.01
N PHE A 102 6.68 1.75 -16.85
CA PHE A 102 6.44 2.97 -16.08
C PHE A 102 7.69 3.53 -15.43
N TYR A 103 8.53 2.69 -14.82
CA TYR A 103 9.82 3.15 -14.29
C TYR A 103 10.70 3.74 -15.39
N GLY A 104 10.74 3.11 -16.57
CA GLY A 104 11.50 3.56 -17.73
C GLY A 104 11.05 4.91 -18.32
N VAL A 105 9.91 5.47 -17.91
CA VAL A 105 9.49 6.83 -18.31
C VAL A 105 10.51 7.85 -17.82
N ASN A 106 10.80 7.86 -16.51
CA ASN A 106 11.79 8.75 -15.89
C ASN A 106 12.15 8.27 -14.49
N PRO A 107 13.08 7.31 -14.33
CA PRO A 107 13.34 6.69 -13.02
C PRO A 107 13.87 7.67 -11.97
N LYS A 108 14.45 8.81 -12.40
CA LYS A 108 14.98 9.85 -11.50
C LYS A 108 13.93 10.58 -10.67
N VAL A 109 12.70 10.68 -11.17
CA VAL A 109 11.63 11.46 -10.49
C VAL A 109 10.29 10.74 -10.51
N ALA A 110 10.15 9.63 -11.22
CA ALA A 110 8.87 8.96 -11.43
C ALA A 110 8.90 7.48 -11.08
N MET A 111 7.79 7.03 -10.51
CA MET A 111 7.60 5.67 -10.00
C MET A 111 6.11 5.30 -10.06
N PRO A 112 5.74 4.08 -10.45
CA PRO A 112 4.37 3.61 -10.33
C PRO A 112 4.04 3.20 -8.88
N PHE A 113 2.77 3.34 -8.50
CA PHE A 113 2.24 2.60 -7.36
C PHE A 113 2.29 1.10 -7.64
N ASN A 114 2.69 0.32 -6.63
CA ASN A 114 2.35 -1.10 -6.55
C ASN A 114 1.06 -1.24 -5.74
N PHE A 115 0.00 -1.69 -6.41
CA PHE A 115 -1.31 -1.98 -5.83
C PHE A 115 -1.58 -3.47 -5.63
N GLU A 116 -0.64 -4.37 -5.91
CA GLU A 116 -0.89 -5.83 -5.83
C GLU A 116 -1.31 -6.26 -4.42
N GLY A 117 -0.77 -5.61 -3.38
CA GLY A 117 -1.18 -5.85 -1.98
C GLY A 117 -2.62 -5.46 -1.66
N VAL A 118 -3.33 -4.75 -2.55
CA VAL A 118 -4.78 -4.50 -2.41
C VAL A 118 -5.58 -5.78 -2.60
N TRP A 119 -5.18 -6.62 -3.56
CA TRP A 119 -5.90 -7.84 -3.96
C TRP A 119 -5.23 -9.14 -3.53
N THR A 120 -4.09 -9.04 -2.84
CA THR A 120 -3.41 -10.21 -2.31
C THR A 120 -4.22 -10.77 -1.14
N ASP A 121 -4.55 -12.06 -1.22
CA ASP A 121 -5.19 -12.78 -0.12
C ASP A 121 -4.28 -12.78 1.12
N PHE A 122 -4.89 -12.77 2.31
CA PHE A 122 -4.14 -12.73 3.57
C PHE A 122 -3.49 -14.09 3.91
N TYR A 123 -2.42 -14.42 3.17
CA TYR A 123 -1.58 -15.59 3.38
C TYR A 123 -0.10 -15.20 3.25
N ALA A 124 0.75 -15.84 4.06
CA ALA A 124 2.18 -15.54 4.08
C ALA A 124 2.86 -15.80 2.73
N ASP A 125 2.50 -16.90 2.06
CA ASP A 125 3.02 -17.29 0.74
C ASP A 125 2.62 -16.28 -0.35
N ALA A 126 1.37 -15.81 -0.34
CA ALA A 126 0.85 -14.82 -1.27
C ALA A 126 1.60 -13.48 -1.15
N PHE A 127 1.72 -12.96 0.07
CA PHE A 127 2.46 -11.72 0.33
C PHE A 127 3.95 -11.86 0.03
N ARG A 128 4.56 -12.97 0.43
CA ARG A 128 5.96 -13.25 0.11
C ARG A 128 6.19 -13.27 -1.39
N THR A 129 5.32 -13.95 -2.13
CA THR A 129 5.47 -14.14 -3.59
C THR A 129 5.47 -12.79 -4.30
N PHE A 130 4.41 -11.98 -4.15
CA PHE A 130 4.35 -10.73 -4.91
C PHE A 130 5.44 -9.74 -4.47
N ILE A 131 5.80 -9.69 -3.19
CA ILE A 131 6.86 -8.79 -2.70
C ILE A 131 8.21 -9.23 -3.26
N THR A 132 8.52 -10.53 -3.22
CA THR A 132 9.78 -11.07 -3.74
C THR A 132 9.88 -10.88 -5.24
N GLU A 133 8.80 -11.16 -5.97
CA GLU A 133 8.74 -10.92 -7.41
C GLU A 133 8.92 -9.44 -7.72
N PHE A 134 8.16 -8.55 -7.08
CA PHE A 134 8.26 -7.11 -7.31
C PHE A 134 9.67 -6.60 -7.01
N GLN A 135 10.25 -6.94 -5.86
CA GLN A 135 11.62 -6.56 -5.51
C GLN A 135 12.65 -7.11 -6.50
N GLY A 136 12.48 -8.36 -6.98
CA GLY A 136 13.35 -8.97 -7.98
C GLY A 136 13.24 -8.36 -9.39
N MET A 137 12.21 -7.54 -9.66
CA MET A 137 12.08 -6.79 -10.92
C MET A 137 12.84 -5.46 -10.88
N LEU A 138 13.08 -4.90 -9.70
CA LEU A 138 13.61 -3.54 -9.56
C LEU A 138 15.14 -3.50 -9.68
N ASP A 139 15.63 -2.37 -10.17
CA ASP A 139 17.03 -2.02 -10.07
C ASP A 139 17.14 -1.13 -8.83
N PRO A 140 17.81 -1.58 -7.74
CA PRO A 140 17.85 -0.81 -6.50
C PRO A 140 18.60 0.53 -6.62
N ASP A 141 19.41 0.72 -7.65
CA ASP A 141 20.15 1.97 -7.89
C ASP A 141 19.32 2.99 -8.69
N GLU A 142 18.28 2.55 -9.42
CA GLU A 142 17.46 3.41 -10.27
C GLU A 142 15.98 3.50 -9.84
N HIS A 143 15.43 2.44 -9.25
CA HIS A 143 13.99 2.30 -9.02
C HIS A 143 13.64 2.39 -7.53
N THR A 144 12.74 3.31 -7.20
CA THR A 144 12.16 3.40 -5.85
C THR A 144 10.81 2.67 -5.81
N PRO A 145 10.66 1.57 -5.04
CA PRO A 145 9.38 0.90 -4.87
C PRO A 145 8.39 1.79 -4.13
N VAL A 146 7.11 1.79 -4.55
CA VAL A 146 6.01 2.45 -3.83
C VAL A 146 4.92 1.43 -3.53
N TYR A 147 4.67 1.16 -2.24
CA TYR A 147 3.69 0.17 -1.81
C TYR A 147 2.40 0.85 -1.36
N CYS A 148 1.27 0.46 -1.97
CA CYS A 148 -0.05 0.94 -1.61
C CYS A 148 -0.98 -0.22 -1.24
N PHE A 149 -1.25 -0.37 0.07
CA PHE A 149 -2.21 -1.36 0.57
C PHE A 149 -3.59 -0.74 0.83
N GLY A 150 -3.71 0.57 1.03
CA GLY A 150 -4.98 1.23 1.29
C GLY A 150 -5.09 2.53 0.50
N ASN A 151 -6.29 2.83 0.01
CA ASN A 151 -6.62 4.11 -0.62
C ASN A 151 -8.14 4.36 -0.60
N HIS A 152 -8.57 5.44 -1.24
CA HIS A 152 -9.98 5.86 -1.35
C HIS A 152 -10.88 5.07 -2.32
N ASP A 153 -10.37 4.02 -2.97
CA ASP A 153 -11.11 3.19 -3.92
C ASP A 153 -11.27 1.75 -3.47
N GLN A 154 -10.69 1.41 -2.32
CA GLN A 154 -10.58 0.06 -1.83
C GLN A 154 -11.14 0.01 -0.41
N SER A 155 -11.88 -1.06 -0.13
CA SER A 155 -12.28 -1.43 1.23
C SER A 155 -11.12 -1.25 2.21
N ARG A 156 -11.35 -0.60 3.34
CA ARG A 156 -10.33 -0.27 4.34
C ARG A 156 -9.58 -1.52 4.79
N LEU A 157 -8.30 -1.34 5.12
CA LEU A 157 -7.37 -2.44 5.40
C LEU A 157 -7.90 -3.40 6.48
N VAL A 158 -8.44 -2.88 7.58
CA VAL A 158 -9.04 -3.69 8.66
C VAL A 158 -10.19 -4.56 8.17
N SER A 159 -11.10 -3.98 7.39
CA SER A 159 -12.25 -4.72 6.86
C SER A 159 -11.85 -5.75 5.81
N ARG A 160 -10.84 -5.44 4.99
CA ARG A 160 -10.39 -6.30 3.90
C ARG A 160 -9.52 -7.47 4.39
N MET A 161 -8.66 -7.25 5.39
CA MET A 161 -7.72 -8.25 5.90
C MET A 161 -8.32 -9.16 6.98
N GLY A 162 -9.55 -8.89 7.43
CA GLY A 162 -10.30 -9.75 8.34
C GLY A 162 -10.20 -9.39 9.82
N GLY A 163 -9.74 -8.19 10.16
CA GLY A 163 -9.74 -7.69 11.53
C GLY A 163 -8.55 -6.80 11.90
N ASP A 164 -8.56 -6.36 13.15
CA ASP A 164 -7.56 -5.45 13.71
C ASP A 164 -6.16 -6.08 13.73
N GLU A 165 -6.06 -7.34 14.18
CA GLU A 165 -4.76 -8.01 14.33
C GLU A 165 -4.06 -8.20 12.98
N GLN A 166 -4.80 -8.61 11.96
CA GLN A 166 -4.30 -8.71 10.59
C GLN A 166 -3.86 -7.35 10.05
N ALA A 167 -4.60 -6.28 10.32
CA ALA A 167 -4.22 -4.93 9.89
C ALA A 167 -2.99 -4.39 10.63
N ARG A 168 -2.78 -4.73 11.91
CA ARG A 168 -1.53 -4.43 12.64
C ARG A 168 -0.34 -5.13 12.00
N LEU A 169 -0.49 -6.41 11.63
CA LEU A 169 0.53 -7.15 10.91
C LEU A 169 0.86 -6.48 9.57
N MET A 170 -0.16 -6.03 8.84
CA MET A 170 0.03 -5.33 7.56
C MET A 170 0.69 -3.96 7.71
N ALA A 171 0.42 -3.24 8.81
CA ALA A 171 1.11 -1.99 9.13
C ALA A 171 2.62 -2.23 9.36
N LEU A 172 2.96 -3.28 10.12
CA LEU A 172 4.35 -3.65 10.35
C LEU A 172 5.03 -4.05 9.04
N LEU A 173 4.39 -4.91 8.23
CA LEU A 173 4.89 -5.30 6.91
C LEU A 173 5.15 -4.07 6.02
N LEU A 174 4.12 -3.24 5.78
CA LEU A 174 4.21 -2.08 4.90
C LEU A 174 5.33 -1.12 5.31
N LEU A 175 5.45 -0.83 6.61
CA LEU A 175 6.43 0.14 7.12
C LEU A 175 7.84 -0.43 7.30
N SER A 176 8.04 -1.74 7.11
CA SER A 176 9.35 -2.40 7.13
C SER A 176 9.87 -2.84 5.75
N LEU A 177 9.09 -2.66 4.69
CA LEU A 177 9.52 -2.83 3.29
C LEU A 177 10.41 -1.66 2.79
N PRO A 178 11.25 -1.89 1.75
CA PRO A 178 12.04 -0.83 1.10
C PRO A 178 11.16 0.21 0.39
N GLY A 179 11.71 1.40 0.14
CA GLY A 179 11.10 2.46 -0.66
C GLY A 179 10.05 3.30 0.07
N LEU A 180 8.94 3.59 -0.59
CA LEU A 180 7.90 4.51 -0.11
C LEU A 180 6.62 3.75 0.26
N PRO A 181 6.26 3.67 1.56
CA PRO A 181 4.94 3.19 1.95
C PRO A 181 3.90 4.30 1.81
N THR A 182 2.67 3.95 1.43
CA THR A 182 1.53 4.88 1.51
C THR A 182 0.53 4.43 2.54
N VAL A 183 0.18 5.33 3.45
CA VAL A 183 -0.81 5.12 4.51
C VAL A 183 -2.05 5.93 4.15
N TYR A 184 -3.21 5.29 4.05
CA TYR A 184 -4.47 6.00 3.83
C TYR A 184 -5.03 6.47 5.17
N TYR A 185 -5.69 7.63 5.19
CA TYR A 185 -6.15 8.21 6.46
C TYR A 185 -7.09 7.25 7.19
N GLY A 186 -6.85 7.09 8.48
CA GLY A 186 -7.60 6.17 9.32
C GLY A 186 -7.01 4.76 9.38
N ASP A 187 -6.10 4.37 8.49
CA ASP A 187 -5.35 3.11 8.63
C ASP A 187 -4.52 3.13 9.93
N GLU A 188 -3.99 4.30 10.30
CA GLU A 188 -3.27 4.53 11.55
C GLU A 188 -4.14 4.49 12.81
N LEU A 189 -5.46 4.43 12.65
CA LEU A 189 -6.43 4.22 13.72
C LEU A 189 -7.09 2.84 13.64
N GLY A 190 -6.81 2.06 12.59
CA GLY A 190 -7.55 0.83 12.31
C GLY A 190 -9.02 1.09 11.97
N MET A 191 -9.35 2.17 11.26
CA MET A 191 -10.73 2.43 10.85
C MET A 191 -11.23 1.31 9.92
N PRO A 192 -12.35 0.63 10.24
CA PRO A 192 -13.01 -0.29 9.32
C PRO A 192 -13.95 0.47 8.37
N ASN A 193 -14.39 -0.19 7.30
CA ASN A 193 -15.48 0.30 6.45
C ASN A 193 -16.67 0.71 7.30
N THR A 194 -17.27 1.84 6.95
CA THR A 194 -18.51 2.29 7.56
C THR A 194 -19.69 1.90 6.67
N PRO A 195 -20.70 1.17 7.18
CA PRO A 195 -21.92 0.94 6.42
C PRO A 195 -22.57 2.26 5.99
N VAL A 196 -22.81 2.43 4.69
CA VAL A 196 -23.49 3.59 4.11
C VAL A 196 -24.84 3.15 3.57
N LYS A 197 -25.90 3.82 4.00
CA LYS A 197 -27.25 3.54 3.50
C LYS A 197 -27.38 4.06 2.07
N GLN A 198 -28.22 3.40 1.28
CA GLN A 198 -28.42 3.77 -0.12
C GLN A 198 -28.83 5.24 -0.29
N GLU A 199 -29.66 5.79 0.61
CA GLU A 199 -30.06 7.21 0.57
C GLU A 199 -28.93 8.20 0.91
N ASP A 200 -27.85 7.74 1.55
CA ASP A 200 -26.68 8.55 1.90
C ASP A 200 -25.51 8.37 0.92
N ILE A 201 -25.61 7.46 -0.07
CA ILE A 201 -24.55 7.23 -1.09
C ILE A 201 -24.29 8.50 -1.89
N GLN A 202 -23.00 8.85 -2.00
CA GLN A 202 -22.48 9.99 -2.74
C GLN A 202 -21.66 9.55 -3.97
N ASP A 203 -21.07 8.35 -3.95
CA ASP A 203 -20.28 7.85 -5.08
C ASP A 203 -21.16 7.53 -6.29
N LEU A 204 -21.06 8.38 -7.32
CA LEU A 204 -21.83 8.24 -8.55
C LEU A 204 -21.56 6.93 -9.28
N ARG A 205 -20.41 6.27 -9.02
CA ARG A 205 -20.08 4.95 -9.58
C ARG A 205 -21.23 3.97 -9.39
N ALA A 206 -21.78 3.91 -8.17
CA ALA A 206 -22.86 3.01 -7.77
C ALA A 206 -24.12 3.15 -8.65
N PHE A 207 -24.43 4.38 -9.06
CA PHE A 207 -25.59 4.66 -9.92
C PHE A 207 -25.27 4.45 -11.39
N THR A 208 -24.06 4.79 -11.84
CA THR A 208 -23.65 4.64 -13.24
C THR A 208 -23.41 3.18 -13.63
N SER A 209 -22.99 2.32 -12.71
CA SER A 209 -22.82 0.89 -12.93
C SER A 209 -24.14 0.10 -12.83
N GLY A 210 -25.16 0.67 -12.20
CA GLY A 210 -26.38 -0.06 -11.81
C GLY A 210 -26.17 -1.02 -10.64
N ASP A 211 -25.00 -0.99 -10.00
CA ASP A 211 -24.62 -1.83 -8.87
C ASP A 211 -24.31 -0.95 -7.66
N ILE A 212 -25.26 -0.91 -6.72
CA ILE A 212 -25.14 -0.11 -5.49
C ILE A 212 -23.94 -0.54 -4.64
N ASP A 213 -23.59 -1.82 -4.66
CA ASP A 213 -22.49 -2.37 -3.86
C ASP A 213 -21.11 -1.97 -4.44
N SER A 214 -21.08 -1.38 -5.64
CA SER A 214 -19.86 -0.82 -6.24
C SER A 214 -19.47 0.57 -5.69
N THR A 215 -20.23 1.13 -4.75
CA THR A 215 -19.89 2.38 -4.06
C THR A 215 -18.57 2.27 -3.30
N ARG A 216 -17.78 3.36 -3.31
CA ARG A 216 -16.56 3.53 -2.52
C ARG A 216 -16.76 4.40 -1.28
N ASP A 217 -18.00 4.73 -0.95
CA ASP A 217 -18.31 5.57 0.22
C ASP A 217 -17.91 4.95 1.58
N PRO A 218 -17.98 3.61 1.80
CA PRO A 218 -17.60 3.01 3.07
C PRO A 218 -16.16 3.31 3.53
N GLU A 219 -15.23 3.49 2.59
CA GLU A 219 -13.83 3.85 2.82
C GLU A 219 -13.56 5.37 2.78
N ARG A 220 -14.57 6.20 2.50
CA ARG A 220 -14.46 7.67 2.38
C ARG A 220 -15.11 8.42 3.54
N THR A 221 -15.59 7.70 4.54
CA THR A 221 -16.27 8.32 5.68
C THR A 221 -15.36 9.24 6.49
N PRO A 222 -15.92 10.28 7.15
CA PRO A 222 -15.11 11.30 7.80
C PRO A 222 -14.15 10.75 8.86
N MET A 223 -13.02 11.45 9.05
CA MET A 223 -12.02 11.10 10.06
C MET A 223 -12.62 11.12 11.48
N GLN A 224 -12.19 10.17 12.30
CA GLN A 224 -12.70 9.95 13.65
C GLN A 224 -11.76 10.60 14.68
N TRP A 225 -11.98 11.87 15.02
CA TRP A 225 -11.09 12.61 15.94
C TRP A 225 -11.33 12.30 17.41
N GLN A 226 -12.60 12.24 17.81
CA GLN A 226 -13.01 12.03 19.20
C GLN A 226 -14.34 11.31 19.27
N THR A 227 -14.73 10.93 20.48
CA THR A 227 -16.12 10.52 20.74
C THR A 227 -17.07 11.74 20.68
N GLY A 228 -18.35 11.49 20.38
CA GLY A 228 -19.39 12.52 20.40
C GLY A 228 -19.83 13.03 19.03
N GLN A 229 -20.32 14.27 18.97
CA GLN A 229 -20.99 14.82 17.79
C GLN A 229 -20.06 14.82 16.58
N TYR A 230 -20.50 14.13 15.52
CA TYR A 230 -19.79 13.99 14.26
C TYR A 230 -18.31 13.60 14.39
N ALA A 231 -17.96 12.85 15.44
CA ALA A 231 -16.59 12.44 15.75
C ALA A 231 -15.58 13.61 15.86
N GLY A 232 -16.04 14.85 16.10
CA GLY A 232 -15.20 16.05 16.06
C GLY A 232 -14.81 16.51 14.65
N PHE A 233 -15.24 15.84 13.58
CA PHE A 233 -14.93 16.20 12.20
C PHE A 233 -15.59 17.52 11.76
N SER A 234 -16.81 17.77 12.25
CA SER A 234 -17.61 18.93 11.83
C SER A 234 -18.57 19.36 12.93
N LYS A 235 -19.01 20.62 12.88
CA LYS A 235 -20.12 21.14 13.70
C LYS A 235 -21.49 20.90 13.05
N ALA A 236 -21.53 20.52 11.77
CA ALA A 236 -22.74 20.24 10.99
C ALA A 236 -22.72 18.80 10.44
N LYS A 237 -23.88 18.27 10.01
CA LYS A 237 -23.98 16.91 9.46
C LYS A 237 -22.93 16.73 8.35
N PRO A 238 -21.99 15.77 8.47
CA PRO A 238 -21.03 15.50 7.42
C PRO A 238 -21.72 14.92 6.18
N TRP A 239 -21.02 15.01 5.06
CA TRP A 239 -21.48 14.56 3.75
C TRP A 239 -21.65 13.03 3.64
N LEU A 240 -20.94 12.27 4.49
CA LEU A 240 -21.10 10.83 4.68
C LEU A 240 -21.30 10.48 6.17
N PRO A 241 -21.95 9.36 6.49
CA PRO A 241 -22.21 8.96 7.88
C PRO A 241 -20.93 8.53 8.60
N LEU A 242 -21.04 8.37 9.93
CA LEU A 242 -20.00 7.81 10.78
C LEU A 242 -20.44 6.42 11.27
N GLY A 243 -19.49 5.50 11.37
CA GLY A 243 -19.72 4.15 11.88
C GLY A 243 -19.63 4.05 13.40
N GLU A 244 -20.04 2.90 13.93
CA GLU A 244 -19.91 2.59 15.38
C GLU A 244 -18.46 2.51 15.85
N SER A 245 -17.52 2.30 14.92
CA SER A 245 -16.09 2.23 15.19
C SER A 245 -15.55 3.47 15.89
N VAL A 246 -16.20 4.64 15.76
CA VAL A 246 -15.80 5.89 16.44
C VAL A 246 -15.66 5.75 17.96
N ARG A 247 -16.36 4.79 18.58
CA ARG A 247 -16.27 4.53 20.03
C ARG A 247 -14.89 4.04 20.46
N HIS A 248 -14.14 3.40 19.56
CA HIS A 248 -12.87 2.73 19.85
C HIS A 248 -11.74 3.15 18.89
N HIS A 249 -12.05 3.49 17.64
CA HIS A 249 -11.12 3.88 16.58
C HIS A 249 -11.11 5.40 16.37
N ASN A 250 -10.81 6.16 17.42
CA ASN A 250 -10.68 7.61 17.31
C ASN A 250 -9.35 8.11 17.90
N VAL A 251 -8.91 9.29 17.43
CA VAL A 251 -7.62 9.88 17.83
C VAL A 251 -7.53 10.15 19.34
N GLU A 252 -8.57 10.74 19.94
CA GLU A 252 -8.62 11.08 21.37
C GLU A 252 -8.43 9.85 22.27
N THR A 253 -9.09 8.74 21.96
CA THR A 253 -8.93 7.48 22.70
C THR A 253 -7.53 6.90 22.46
N GLN A 254 -7.15 6.69 21.20
CA GLN A 254 -5.92 5.95 20.88
C GLN A 254 -4.63 6.69 21.21
N GLN A 255 -4.63 8.02 21.29
CA GLN A 255 -3.43 8.78 21.67
C GLN A 255 -3.01 8.55 23.13
N HIS A 256 -3.93 8.05 23.97
CA HIS A 256 -3.68 7.73 25.39
C HIS A 256 -3.55 6.23 25.66
N GLU A 257 -3.77 5.39 24.65
CA GLU A 257 -3.63 3.94 24.74
C GLU A 257 -2.28 3.48 24.17
N ALA A 258 -1.44 2.90 25.02
CA ALA A 258 -0.09 2.53 24.64
C ALA A 258 -0.05 1.36 23.64
N ASP A 259 -1.07 0.51 23.61
CA ASP A 259 -1.19 -0.62 22.67
C ASP A 259 -2.10 -0.33 21.47
N SER A 260 -2.41 0.94 21.18
CA SER A 260 -3.29 1.31 20.06
C SER A 260 -2.61 1.21 18.68
N PHE A 261 -3.42 1.22 17.61
CA PHE A 261 -2.92 1.40 16.23
C PHE A 261 -2.08 2.67 16.11
N LEU A 262 -2.57 3.79 16.67
CA LEU A 262 -1.84 5.05 16.60
C LEU A 262 -0.46 4.97 17.26
N SER A 263 -0.35 4.24 18.37
CA SER A 263 0.92 3.96 19.04
C SER A 263 1.84 3.07 18.20
N LEU A 264 1.30 2.04 17.53
CA LEU A 264 2.04 1.19 16.59
C LEU A 264 2.58 1.98 15.38
N TYR A 265 1.74 2.76 14.71
CA TYR A 265 2.15 3.55 13.54
C TYR A 265 3.19 4.61 13.91
N ARG A 266 2.99 5.35 15.02
CA ARG A 266 4.02 6.27 15.55
C ARG A 266 5.32 5.53 15.89
N ARG A 267 5.19 4.32 16.46
CA ARG A 267 6.20 3.26 16.59
C ARG A 267 7.12 3.15 15.37
N LEU A 268 6.51 2.59 14.34
CA LEU A 268 7.11 2.19 13.08
C LEU A 268 7.64 3.39 12.30
N LEU A 269 6.87 4.48 12.20
CA LEU A 269 7.27 5.69 11.47
C LEU A 269 8.48 6.37 12.10
N ARG A 270 8.56 6.47 13.43
CA ARG A 270 9.76 7.01 14.11
C ARG A 270 10.98 6.13 13.92
N MET A 271 10.80 4.80 13.88
CA MET A 271 11.91 3.90 13.59
C MET A 271 12.36 4.07 12.14
N ARG A 272 11.42 4.09 11.19
CA ARG A 272 11.68 4.27 9.76
C ARG A 272 12.32 5.63 9.46
N SER A 273 11.99 6.69 10.21
CA SER A 273 12.61 8.00 10.05
C SER A 273 14.06 8.02 10.59
N ARG A 274 14.37 7.22 11.60
CA ARG A 274 15.66 7.21 12.29
C ARG A 274 16.70 6.22 11.72
N TYR A 275 16.24 5.14 11.12
CA TYR A 275 17.12 4.07 10.64
C TYR A 275 16.98 3.93 9.12
N GLU A 276 17.98 4.41 8.38
CA GLU A 276 17.98 4.41 6.92
C GLU A 276 17.77 3.02 6.31
N ILE A 277 18.29 1.95 6.95
CA ILE A 277 18.09 0.55 6.54
C ILE A 277 16.62 0.19 6.26
N LEU A 278 15.65 0.79 6.97
CA LEU A 278 14.23 0.52 6.73
C LEU A 278 13.75 1.12 5.39
N ARG A 279 14.34 2.25 4.96
CA ARG A 279 14.02 2.95 3.72
C ARG A 279 14.80 2.41 2.52
N THR A 280 16.12 2.27 2.63
CA THR A 280 17.03 2.01 1.50
C THR A 280 17.72 0.66 1.54
N GLY A 281 17.67 -0.06 2.68
CA GLY A 281 18.37 -1.34 2.83
C GLY A 281 17.93 -2.37 1.79
N THR A 282 18.84 -3.23 1.35
CA THR A 282 18.53 -4.34 0.45
C THR A 282 17.52 -5.28 1.10
N TYR A 283 16.69 -5.96 0.30
CA TYR A 283 15.66 -6.89 0.75
C TYR A 283 15.98 -8.32 0.31
N GLU A 284 15.76 -9.29 1.20
CA GLU A 284 15.82 -10.72 0.87
C GLU A 284 14.79 -11.52 1.68
N ALA A 285 13.93 -12.26 1.00
CA ALA A 285 13.00 -13.19 1.65
C ALA A 285 13.75 -14.39 2.26
N ILE A 286 13.39 -14.77 3.49
CA ILE A 286 14.01 -15.87 4.23
C ILE A 286 12.95 -16.93 4.58
N GLY A 287 13.38 -18.19 4.62
CA GLY A 287 12.56 -19.33 5.05
C GLY A 287 11.84 -20.02 3.89
N GLU A 288 10.87 -20.88 4.21
CA GLU A 288 10.11 -21.69 3.25
C GLU A 288 8.83 -21.00 2.77
N LEU A 289 8.45 -21.20 1.51
CA LEU A 289 7.35 -20.47 0.86
C LEU A 289 5.98 -20.78 1.47
N GLU A 290 5.74 -22.02 1.90
CA GLU A 290 4.45 -22.52 2.38
C GLU A 290 4.26 -22.43 3.91
N ALA A 291 5.13 -21.69 4.60
CA ALA A 291 5.00 -21.48 6.04
C ALA A 291 3.95 -20.39 6.33
N ASP A 292 3.22 -20.54 7.44
CA ASP A 292 2.34 -19.47 7.99
C ASP A 292 3.12 -18.21 8.41
N VAL A 293 4.45 -18.27 8.42
CA VAL A 293 5.33 -17.15 8.74
C VAL A 293 6.04 -16.65 7.50
N PHE A 294 5.82 -15.39 7.16
CA PHE A 294 6.63 -14.68 6.18
C PHE A 294 7.77 -13.94 6.90
N SER A 295 9.01 -14.29 6.55
CA SER A 295 10.19 -13.62 7.08
C SER A 295 11.09 -13.07 5.98
N TYR A 296 11.84 -12.03 6.30
CA TYR A 296 12.83 -11.44 5.39
C TYR A 296 13.89 -10.67 6.17
N ALA A 297 15.07 -10.53 5.58
CA ALA A 297 16.13 -9.66 6.09
C ALA A 297 16.19 -8.35 5.32
N ARG A 298 16.75 -7.34 5.99
CA ARG A 298 17.26 -6.14 5.35
C ARG A 298 18.69 -5.87 5.78
N TRP A 299 19.50 -5.34 4.87
CA TRP A 299 20.84 -4.88 5.20
C TRP A 299 21.21 -3.57 4.52
N LEU A 300 22.05 -2.79 5.20
CA LEU A 300 22.67 -1.57 4.66
C LEU A 300 24.09 -1.48 5.23
N GLY A 301 25.10 -1.70 4.38
CA GLY A 301 26.47 -1.88 4.85
C GLY A 301 26.57 -3.01 5.88
N ASP A 302 27.08 -2.69 7.08
CA ASP A 302 27.21 -3.65 8.18
C ASP A 302 25.98 -3.72 9.11
N GLN A 303 24.88 -3.02 8.81
CA GLN A 303 23.66 -3.02 9.63
C GLN A 303 22.70 -4.10 9.13
N HIS A 304 22.15 -4.93 10.01
CA HIS A 304 21.19 -5.98 9.66
C HIS A 304 19.92 -5.91 10.53
N ILE A 305 18.76 -6.08 9.89
CA ILE A 305 17.51 -6.39 10.57
C ILE A 305 16.86 -7.64 10.00
N TYR A 306 16.09 -8.30 10.84
CA TYR A 306 15.25 -9.43 10.50
C TYR A 306 13.80 -9.10 10.84
N VAL A 307 12.89 -9.39 9.91
CA VAL A 307 11.44 -9.22 10.08
C VAL A 307 10.79 -10.59 9.99
N ALA A 308 9.90 -10.89 10.93
CA ALA A 308 9.08 -12.10 10.91
C ALA A 308 7.61 -11.75 11.18
N LEU A 309 6.72 -12.34 10.40
CA LEU A 309 5.30 -12.02 10.37
C LEU A 309 4.49 -13.32 10.38
N ASN A 310 3.80 -13.62 11.47
CA ASN A 310 2.92 -14.78 11.55
C ASN A 310 1.55 -14.46 10.95
N PHE A 311 1.23 -14.97 9.77
CA PHE A 311 -0.11 -14.85 9.15
C PHE A 311 -1.06 -15.94 9.66
N GLY A 312 -0.55 -16.94 10.37
CA GLY A 312 -1.31 -18.06 10.89
C GLY A 312 -2.25 -17.68 12.03
N ARG A 313 -3.25 -18.53 12.24
CA ARG A 313 -4.22 -18.45 13.36
C ARG A 313 -3.73 -19.12 14.64
N LEU A 314 -2.54 -19.71 14.60
CA LEU A 314 -1.92 -20.43 15.69
C LEU A 314 -0.58 -19.78 16.03
N ASP A 315 -0.08 -20.07 17.23
CA ASP A 315 1.27 -19.70 17.62
C ASP A 315 2.27 -20.39 16.68
N ASN A 316 3.21 -19.61 16.16
CA ASN A 316 4.29 -20.12 15.31
C ASN A 316 5.64 -19.78 15.90
N THR A 317 6.61 -20.66 15.68
CA THR A 317 7.96 -20.51 16.22
C THR A 317 8.92 -20.16 15.10
N VAL A 318 9.75 -19.12 15.31
CA VAL A 318 10.72 -18.65 14.33
C VAL A 318 12.11 -18.67 14.95
N LYS A 319 13.08 -19.21 14.21
CA LYS A 319 14.49 -19.20 14.61
C LYS A 319 15.16 -17.95 14.03
N LEU A 320 15.74 -17.11 14.88
CA LEU A 320 16.54 -16.00 14.39
C LEU A 320 17.83 -16.51 13.75
N PRO A 321 18.30 -15.90 12.64
CA PRO A 321 19.57 -16.27 12.02
C PRO A 321 20.77 -15.90 12.91
N HIS A 322 20.64 -14.85 13.73
CA HIS A 322 21.65 -14.36 14.66
C HIS A 322 20.99 -13.90 15.97
N LYS A 323 21.79 -13.76 17.04
CA LYS A 323 21.31 -13.12 18.27
C LYS A 323 20.90 -11.69 17.97
N GLY A 324 19.85 -11.22 18.64
CA GLY A 324 19.29 -9.90 18.37
C GLY A 324 18.43 -9.35 19.49
N ARG A 325 17.83 -8.21 19.21
CA ARG A 325 16.89 -7.51 20.10
C ARG A 325 15.68 -7.06 19.30
N ILE A 326 14.49 -7.30 19.85
CA ILE A 326 13.24 -6.83 19.24
C ILE A 326 13.16 -5.30 19.36
N LEU A 327 13.05 -4.63 18.21
CA LEU A 327 12.89 -3.19 18.12
C LEU A 327 11.41 -2.78 18.14
N CYS A 328 10.59 -3.53 17.38
CA CYS A 328 9.15 -3.32 17.25
C CYS A 328 8.40 -4.64 17.23
N CYS A 329 7.18 -4.64 17.76
CA CYS A 329 6.16 -5.69 17.65
C CYS A 329 4.83 -5.06 17.20
N THR A 330 3.91 -5.84 16.63
CA THR A 330 2.52 -5.42 16.31
C THR A 330 1.74 -4.92 17.54
N HIS A 331 2.10 -5.39 18.74
CA HIS A 331 1.65 -4.86 20.03
C HIS A 331 2.76 -4.06 20.72
N PRO A 332 2.72 -2.71 20.72
CA PRO A 332 3.80 -1.88 21.25
C PRO A 332 4.16 -2.04 22.74
N VAL A 333 3.36 -2.73 23.53
CA VAL A 333 3.57 -2.92 24.98
C VAL A 333 3.84 -4.35 25.44
N ASP A 334 3.66 -5.34 24.55
CA ASP A 334 3.72 -6.75 24.91
C ASP A 334 4.55 -7.51 23.87
N TYR A 335 5.86 -7.58 24.12
CA TYR A 335 6.84 -8.07 23.16
C TYR A 335 7.10 -9.55 23.46
N PRO A 336 7.21 -10.42 22.44
CA PRO A 336 7.62 -11.79 22.69
C PRO A 336 9.06 -11.82 23.19
N GLU A 337 9.42 -12.88 23.90
CA GLU A 337 10.78 -13.08 24.38
C GLU A 337 11.62 -13.80 23.31
N ILE A 338 12.92 -13.50 23.27
CA ILE A 338 13.90 -14.26 22.51
C ILE A 338 14.50 -15.29 23.46
N ALA A 339 14.23 -16.57 23.23
CA ALA A 339 14.80 -17.67 24.02
C ALA A 339 16.33 -17.73 23.89
N GLU A 340 17.01 -18.42 24.81
CA GLU A 340 18.49 -18.52 24.83
C GLU A 340 19.07 -19.09 23.54
N ASP A 341 18.34 -19.98 22.89
CA ASP A 341 18.74 -20.59 21.63
C ASP A 341 18.52 -19.65 20.43
N GLY A 342 17.86 -18.50 20.59
CA GLY A 342 17.53 -17.54 19.53
C GLY A 342 16.15 -17.75 18.91
N THR A 343 15.29 -18.53 19.55
CA THR A 343 13.93 -18.81 19.09
C THR A 343 12.94 -17.77 19.61
N ILE A 344 11.97 -17.37 18.78
CA ILE A 344 10.86 -16.48 19.15
C ILE A 344 9.54 -17.22 18.88
N MET A 345 8.62 -17.17 19.84
CA MET A 345 7.23 -17.59 19.63
C MET A 345 6.40 -16.37 19.25
N LEU A 346 5.72 -16.44 18.11
CA LEU A 346 4.81 -15.40 17.61
C LEU A 346 3.37 -15.89 17.77
N ARG A 347 2.55 -15.09 18.44
CA ARG A 347 1.09 -15.29 18.54
C ARG A 347 0.43 -15.16 17.16
N PRO A 348 -0.86 -15.54 17.02
CA PRO A 348 -1.59 -15.34 15.77
C PRO A 348 -1.52 -13.88 15.34
N PHE A 349 -1.18 -13.64 14.07
CA PHE A 349 -1.08 -12.29 13.49
C PHE A 349 -0.04 -11.37 14.15
N GLU A 350 0.91 -11.93 14.90
CA GLU A 350 2.00 -11.18 15.50
C GLU A 350 3.19 -11.04 14.54
N GLY A 351 3.78 -9.85 14.54
CA GLY A 351 4.96 -9.54 13.74
C GLY A 351 6.01 -8.80 14.55
N VAL A 352 7.28 -9.04 14.24
CA VAL A 352 8.42 -8.42 14.93
C VAL A 352 9.48 -7.90 13.96
N ILE A 353 10.13 -6.80 14.35
CA ILE A 353 11.35 -6.29 13.72
C ILE A 353 12.49 -6.46 14.73
N VAL A 354 13.53 -7.18 14.33
CA VAL A 354 14.67 -7.56 15.19
C VAL A 354 15.96 -6.95 14.63
N GLU A 355 16.69 -6.24 15.49
CA GLU A 355 18.06 -5.82 15.25
C GLU A 355 19.03 -6.97 15.52
N CYS A 356 19.97 -7.23 14.62
CA CYS A 356 21.04 -8.20 14.84
C CYS A 356 22.13 -7.62 15.75
N SER A 357 22.50 -8.34 16.81
CA SER A 357 23.50 -7.88 17.80
C SER A 357 24.92 -7.79 17.23
N GLU A 358 25.25 -8.61 16.23
CA GLU A 358 26.55 -8.59 15.54
C GLU A 358 26.67 -7.40 14.58
N HIS A 359 25.52 -6.85 14.17
CA HIS A 359 25.37 -5.85 13.12
C HIS A 359 24.45 -4.71 13.58
N PRO A 360 24.82 -4.01 14.68
CA PRO A 360 23.94 -3.08 15.37
C PRO A 360 23.56 -1.89 14.49
N LEU A 361 22.34 -1.40 14.67
CA LEU A 361 21.87 -0.23 13.95
C LEU A 361 22.62 1.02 14.41
N LYS A 362 23.27 1.67 13.45
CA LYS A 362 23.76 3.03 13.58
C LYS A 362 22.59 3.97 13.31
N LYS A 363 22.53 5.07 14.07
CA LYS A 363 21.62 6.17 13.74
C LYS A 363 22.20 6.90 12.53
N ASP A 364 21.33 7.49 11.73
CA ASP A 364 21.75 8.53 10.78
C ASP A 364 22.47 9.61 11.60
N LEU A 365 23.70 9.95 11.21
CA LEU A 365 24.56 10.89 11.94
C LEU A 365 24.17 12.37 11.72
N ASP A 366 23.09 12.62 10.99
CA ASP A 366 22.68 13.94 10.51
C ASP A 366 21.27 14.35 10.97
N GLU A 367 21.01 14.36 12.29
CA GLU A 367 19.96 15.17 12.94
C GLU A 367 20.48 15.91 14.18
#